data_AF-A0A2I0FIZ7-F1
#
_entry.id   AF-A0A2I0FIZ7-F1
#
_cell.length_a   1.000
_cell.length_b   1.000
_cell.length_c   1.000
_cell.angle_alpha   90.00
_cell.angle_beta   90.00
_cell.angle_gamma   90.00
#
_symmetry.space_group_name_H-M   'P 1'
#
loop_
_entity.id
_entity.type
_entity.pdbx_description
1 polymer ?
#
loop_
_entity_poly.entity_id
_entity_poly.type
_entity_poly.pdbx_seq_one_letter_code
_entity_poly.pdbx_strand_id
1 'polypeptide(L)'
;MKNKKMAWALAIGWMSLIFILSHQPASVSSGLSSSITEFLLGVITEVFPGSDARVEEFHTLVRKNAHFIAYLILGVLLVNALGSWGRLTLKVFLAAFTIAVLYAASDEFHQLFIDGRSGEVRDVLIDSAGAAAGIIGCWVVDLLIQRKERKD
;
A
#
# COMPACT_ATOMS: atom_id res chain seq x y z
N MET A 1 -15.30 8.06 11.14
CA MET A 1 -16.58 7.34 11.36
C MET A 1 -17.02 7.43 12.82
N LYS A 2 -18.34 7.41 13.12
CA LYS A 2 -18.85 7.45 14.51
C LYS A 2 -18.51 6.20 15.35
N ASN A 3 -18.25 5.05 14.70
CA ASN A 3 -17.94 3.79 15.39
C ASN A 3 -16.46 3.38 15.18
N LYS A 4 -15.62 3.67 16.19
CA LYS A 4 -14.19 3.32 16.18
C LYS A 4 -13.95 1.81 16.00
N LYS A 5 -14.84 0.95 16.52
CA LYS A 5 -14.70 -0.51 16.40
C LYS A 5 -14.76 -0.95 14.95
N MET A 6 -15.67 -0.37 14.16
CA MET A 6 -15.79 -0.68 12.74
C MET A 6 -14.56 -0.21 11.95
N ALA A 7 -14.02 0.97 12.28
CA ALA A 7 -12.81 1.47 11.62
C ALA A 7 -11.59 0.58 11.90
N TRP A 8 -11.42 0.11 13.14
CA TRP A 8 -10.40 -0.88 13.47
C TRP A 8 -10.66 -2.24 12.82
N ALA A 9 -11.91 -2.69 12.74
CA ALA A 9 -12.25 -3.93 12.05
C ALA A 9 -11.89 -3.88 10.55
N LEU A 10 -12.12 -2.74 9.89
CA LEU A 10 -11.70 -2.52 8.50
C LEU A 10 -10.17 -2.50 8.36
N ALA A 11 -9.46 -1.81 9.26
CA ALA A 11 -7.99 -1.78 9.24
C ALA A 11 -7.41 -3.18 9.44
N ILE A 12 -7.91 -3.94 10.43
CA ILE A 12 -7.47 -5.31 10.70
C ILE A 12 -7.84 -6.23 9.52
N GLY A 13 -9.04 -6.12 8.97
CA GLY A 13 -9.45 -6.88 7.79
C GLY A 13 -8.53 -6.62 6.59
N TRP A 14 -8.11 -5.36 6.40
CA TRP A 14 -7.17 -4.99 5.36
C TRP A 14 -5.75 -5.52 5.62
N MET A 15 -5.28 -5.46 6.87
CA MET A 15 -4.02 -6.10 7.27
C MET A 15 -4.06 -7.60 6.99
N SER A 16 -5.11 -8.30 7.39
CA SER A 16 -5.29 -9.72 7.09
C SER A 16 -5.27 -10.01 5.59
N LEU A 17 -5.88 -9.15 4.76
CA LEU A 17 -5.82 -9.28 3.30
C LEU A 17 -4.38 -9.17 2.78
N ILE A 18 -3.64 -8.13 3.22
CA ILE A 18 -2.21 -7.97 2.86
C ILE A 18 -1.42 -9.21 3.25
N PHE A 19 -1.61 -9.71 4.46
CA PHE A 19 -0.91 -10.89 4.96
C PHE A 19 -1.23 -12.15 4.14
N ILE A 20 -2.50 -12.38 3.78
CA ILE A 20 -2.90 -13.53 2.95
C ILE A 20 -2.25 -13.45 1.57
N LEU A 21 -2.19 -12.26 0.97
CA LEU A 21 -1.56 -12.04 -0.34
C LEU A 21 -0.03 -12.19 -0.26
N SER A 22 0.57 -11.73 0.83
CA SER A 22 2.01 -11.84 1.10
C SER A 22 2.43 -13.27 1.41
N HIS A 23 1.57 -14.04 2.08
CA HIS A 23 1.81 -15.43 2.43
C HIS A 23 1.84 -16.37 1.21
N GLN A 24 1.48 -15.89 0.01
CA GLN A 24 1.53 -16.71 -1.18
C GLN A 24 2.97 -16.93 -1.66
N PRO A 25 3.33 -18.17 -2.07
CA PRO A 25 4.61 -18.46 -2.71
C PRO A 25 4.88 -17.53 -3.88
N ALA A 26 6.16 -17.25 -4.13
CA ALA A 26 6.54 -16.29 -5.16
C ALA A 26 5.97 -16.62 -6.55
N SER A 27 5.82 -17.91 -6.88
CA SER A 27 5.24 -18.38 -8.14
C SER A 27 3.76 -18.05 -8.33
N VAL A 28 2.97 -18.01 -7.25
CA VAL A 28 1.54 -17.70 -7.30
C VAL A 28 1.31 -16.19 -7.30
N SER A 29 2.06 -15.47 -6.46
CA SER A 29 1.96 -14.01 -6.38
C SER A 29 2.51 -13.32 -7.63
N SER A 30 3.57 -13.85 -8.23
CA SER A 30 4.05 -13.38 -9.52
C SER A 30 3.00 -13.56 -10.61
N GLY A 31 2.29 -14.69 -10.63
CA GLY A 31 1.23 -14.99 -11.61
C GLY A 31 0.10 -13.95 -11.64
N LEU A 32 -0.40 -13.52 -10.47
CA LEU A 32 -1.43 -12.47 -10.37
C LEU A 32 -0.98 -11.14 -10.97
N SER A 33 0.27 -10.74 -10.71
CA SER A 33 0.85 -9.54 -11.30
C SER A 33 1.18 -9.76 -12.79
N SER A 34 1.53 -10.99 -13.17
CA SER A 34 1.88 -11.36 -14.54
C SER A 34 0.72 -11.14 -15.48
N SER A 35 -0.51 -11.53 -15.15
CA SER A 35 -1.65 -11.34 -16.04
C SER A 35 -1.94 -9.87 -16.37
N ILE A 36 -1.83 -8.97 -15.39
CA ILE A 36 -1.98 -7.52 -15.61
C ILE A 36 -0.79 -6.99 -16.42
N THR A 37 0.41 -7.46 -16.11
CA THR A 37 1.63 -7.03 -16.76
C THR A 37 1.69 -7.48 -18.22
N GLU A 38 1.32 -8.73 -18.51
CA GLU A 38 1.22 -9.31 -19.86
C GLU A 38 0.20 -8.57 -20.73
N PHE A 39 -0.96 -8.20 -20.17
CA PHE A 39 -1.94 -7.36 -20.89
C PHE A 39 -1.33 -6.00 -21.27
N LEU A 40 -0.67 -5.33 -20.32
CA LEU A 40 -0.04 -4.03 -20.57
C LEU A 40 1.16 -4.13 -21.52
N LEU A 41 1.96 -5.19 -21.41
CA LEU A 41 3.08 -5.46 -22.30
C LEU A 41 2.62 -5.79 -23.71
N GLY A 42 1.53 -6.54 -23.88
CA GLY A 42 0.91 -6.80 -25.18
C GLY A 42 0.57 -5.49 -25.89
N VAL A 43 -0.08 -4.56 -25.18
CA VAL A 43 -0.39 -3.22 -25.71
C VAL A 43 0.88 -2.42 -26.03
N ILE A 44 1.90 -2.44 -25.16
CA ILE A 44 3.12 -1.65 -25.32
C ILE A 44 3.98 -2.17 -26.49
N THR A 45 4.15 -3.49 -26.61
CA THR A 45 4.96 -4.13 -27.66
C THR A 45 4.32 -3.97 -29.05
N GLU A 46 2.99 -3.94 -29.12
CA GLU A 46 2.25 -3.67 -30.36
C GLU A 46 2.37 -2.21 -30.81
N VAL A 47 2.51 -1.27 -29.87
CA VAL A 47 2.68 0.17 -30.16
C VAL A 47 4.16 0.56 -30.35
N PHE A 48 5.10 -0.13 -29.71
CA PHE A 48 6.55 0.15 -29.73
C PHE A 48 7.39 -1.15 -29.89
N PRO A 49 7.69 -1.57 -31.14
CA PRO A 49 8.48 -2.78 -31.39
C PRO A 49 9.95 -2.60 -30.95
N GLY A 50 10.48 -3.54 -30.15
CA GLY A 50 11.90 -3.61 -29.75
C GLY A 50 12.22 -3.41 -28.26
N SER A 51 11.29 -3.69 -27.33
CA SER A 51 11.41 -3.34 -25.90
C SER A 51 11.57 -4.52 -24.91
N ASP A 52 12.14 -5.64 -25.36
CA ASP A 52 12.23 -6.89 -24.57
C ASP A 52 13.04 -6.77 -23.26
N ALA A 53 14.05 -5.90 -23.20
CA ALA A 53 14.86 -5.69 -22.00
C ALA A 53 14.12 -4.98 -20.84
N ARG A 54 12.93 -4.39 -21.10
CA ARG A 54 12.15 -3.63 -20.11
C ARG A 54 11.07 -4.45 -19.43
N VAL A 55 10.88 -5.70 -19.85
CA VAL A 55 9.76 -6.56 -19.45
C VAL A 55 9.88 -7.00 -17.99
N GLU A 56 11.03 -7.54 -17.57
CA GLU A 56 11.25 -8.02 -16.20
C GLU A 56 11.26 -6.88 -15.16
N GLU A 57 11.84 -5.74 -15.51
CA GLU A 57 11.76 -4.53 -14.67
C GLU A 57 10.32 -4.05 -14.54
N PHE A 58 9.51 -4.18 -15.59
CA PHE A 58 8.11 -3.78 -15.59
C PHE A 58 7.25 -4.71 -14.72
N HIS A 59 7.45 -6.03 -14.76
CA HIS A 59 6.81 -6.97 -13.83
C HIS A 59 7.12 -6.61 -12.37
N THR A 60 8.39 -6.34 -12.08
CA THR A 60 8.84 -5.96 -10.74
C THR A 60 8.25 -4.61 -10.31
N LEU A 61 8.14 -3.65 -11.22
CA LEU A 61 7.50 -2.36 -10.98
C LEU A 61 6.02 -2.50 -10.68
N VAL A 62 5.26 -3.22 -11.51
CA VAL A 62 3.81 -3.41 -11.31
C VAL A 62 3.54 -4.04 -9.95
N ARG A 63 4.32 -5.06 -9.56
CA ARG A 63 4.24 -5.69 -8.24
C ARG A 63 4.54 -4.70 -7.10
N LYS A 64 5.66 -3.97 -7.18
CA LYS A 64 6.03 -2.98 -6.15
C LYS A 64 4.98 -1.86 -6.02
N ASN A 65 4.34 -1.47 -7.13
CA ASN A 65 3.24 -0.50 -7.10
C ASN A 65 1.96 -1.04 -6.44
N ALA A 66 1.65 -2.33 -6.60
CA ALA A 66 0.50 -2.95 -5.93
C ALA A 66 0.66 -2.92 -4.40
N HIS A 67 1.85 -3.25 -3.91
CA HIS A 67 2.20 -3.17 -2.49
C HIS A 67 2.13 -1.71 -1.97
N PHE A 68 2.70 -0.76 -2.71
CA PHE A 68 2.57 0.68 -2.41
C PHE A 68 1.10 1.10 -2.24
N ILE A 69 0.22 0.71 -3.17
CA ILE A 69 -1.22 1.04 -3.10
C ILE A 69 -1.90 0.36 -1.89
N ALA A 70 -1.55 -0.89 -1.59
CA ALA A 70 -2.10 -1.60 -0.45
C ALA A 70 -1.75 -0.89 0.87
N TYR A 71 -0.51 -0.43 1.02
CA TYR A 71 -0.09 0.34 2.19
C TYR A 71 -0.64 1.77 2.22
N LEU A 72 -0.86 2.39 1.05
CA LEU A 72 -1.59 3.66 0.96
C LEU A 72 -3.00 3.54 1.55
N ILE A 73 -3.75 2.51 1.16
CA ILE A 73 -5.08 2.24 1.71
C ILE A 73 -4.97 1.95 3.21
N LEU A 74 -3.98 1.17 3.65
CA LEU A 74 -3.72 0.92 5.07
C LEU A 74 -3.50 2.21 5.85
N GLY A 75 -2.70 3.15 5.34
CA GLY A 75 -2.45 4.46 5.95
C GLY A 75 -3.75 5.26 6.15
N VAL A 76 -4.63 5.29 5.15
CA VAL A 76 -5.96 5.92 5.24
C VAL A 76 -6.83 5.24 6.30
N LEU A 77 -6.85 3.91 6.33
CA LEU A 77 -7.62 3.14 7.31
C LEU A 77 -7.12 3.35 8.74
N LEU A 78 -5.81 3.44 8.94
CA LEU A 78 -5.20 3.71 10.25
C LEU A 78 -5.54 5.12 10.76
N VAL A 79 -5.51 6.14 9.89
CA VAL A 79 -5.98 7.50 10.25
C VAL A 79 -7.45 7.48 10.66
N ASN A 80 -8.29 6.75 9.93
CA ASN A 80 -9.70 6.58 10.27
C ASN A 80 -9.89 5.84 11.60
N ALA A 81 -9.13 4.77 11.84
CA ALA A 81 -9.20 3.95 13.05
C ALA A 81 -8.73 4.70 14.31
N LEU A 82 -7.70 5.53 14.17
CA LEU A 82 -7.24 6.45 15.22
C LEU A 82 -8.23 7.61 15.47
N GLY A 83 -9.28 7.74 14.66
CA GLY A 83 -10.44 8.57 14.94
C GLY A 83 -10.23 10.06 14.71
N SER A 84 -9.39 10.44 13.75
CA SER A 84 -8.95 11.84 13.54
C SER A 84 -9.60 12.55 12.36
N TRP A 85 -10.81 12.15 11.95
CA TRP A 85 -11.55 12.90 10.93
C TRP A 85 -11.82 14.32 11.42
N GLY A 86 -11.23 15.32 10.74
CA GLY A 86 -11.45 16.73 11.00
C GLY A 86 -10.27 17.48 11.62
N ARG A 87 -9.29 16.80 12.26
CA ARG A 87 -8.02 17.40 12.72
C ARG A 87 -6.94 16.34 12.83
N LEU A 88 -6.32 15.99 11.71
CA LEU A 88 -5.12 15.15 11.71
C LEU A 88 -3.98 15.87 12.47
N THR A 89 -3.57 15.29 13.60
CA THR A 89 -2.46 15.82 14.42
C THR A 89 -1.16 15.09 14.09
N LEU A 90 -0.02 15.73 14.37
CA LEU A 90 1.29 15.07 14.23
C LEU A 90 1.38 13.77 15.03
N LYS A 91 0.72 13.68 16.19
CA LYS A 91 0.66 12.45 16.99
C LYS A 91 -0.01 11.30 16.25
N VAL A 92 -1.11 11.59 15.54
CA VAL A 92 -1.86 10.59 14.77
C VAL A 92 -1.09 10.18 13.54
N PHE A 93 -0.44 11.13 12.87
CA PHE A 93 0.49 10.85 11.78
C PHE A 93 1.58 9.87 12.22
N LEU A 94 2.30 10.19 13.30
CA LEU A 94 3.39 9.35 13.80
C LEU A 94 2.89 7.98 14.26
N ALA A 95 1.74 7.90 14.92
CA ALA A 95 1.16 6.63 15.35
C ALA A 95 0.76 5.74 14.15
N ALA A 96 0.00 6.28 13.19
CA ALA A 96 -0.40 5.54 11.99
C ALA A 96 0.81 5.10 11.18
N PHE A 97 1.77 5.99 10.96
CA PHE A 97 2.99 5.69 10.23
C PHE A 97 3.82 4.62 10.91
N THR A 98 4.02 4.72 12.23
CA THR A 98 4.78 3.71 13.00
C THR A 98 4.12 2.34 12.92
N ILE A 99 2.78 2.26 13.05
CA ILE A 99 2.05 1.00 12.90
C ILE A 99 2.26 0.41 11.50
N ALA A 100 2.14 1.22 10.45
CA ALA A 100 2.30 0.76 9.08
C ALA A 100 3.74 0.28 8.78
N VAL A 101 4.76 1.01 9.26
CA VAL A 101 6.18 0.63 9.08
C VAL A 101 6.50 -0.67 9.82
N LEU A 102 6.05 -0.80 11.07
CA LEU A 102 6.24 -2.05 11.83
C LEU A 102 5.54 -3.21 11.15
N TYR A 103 4.36 -2.97 10.60
CA TYR A 103 3.62 -3.98 9.85
C TYR A 103 4.36 -4.39 8.57
N ALA A 104 4.85 -3.44 7.77
CA ALA A 104 5.67 -3.71 6.59
C ALA A 104 6.93 -4.50 6.91
N ALA A 105 7.64 -4.13 7.98
CA ALA A 105 8.80 -4.87 8.44
C ALA A 105 8.43 -6.29 8.90
N SER A 106 7.28 -6.48 9.55
CA SER A 106 6.83 -7.81 9.96
C SER A 106 6.42 -8.68 8.78
N ASP A 107 5.84 -8.09 7.73
CA ASP A 107 5.44 -8.80 6.52
C ASP A 107 6.67 -9.27 5.73
N GLU A 108 7.66 -8.39 5.52
CA GLU A 108 8.92 -8.75 4.86
C GLU A 108 9.72 -9.78 5.67
N PHE A 109 9.70 -9.68 7.00
CA PHE A 109 10.29 -10.71 7.86
C PHE A 109 9.58 -12.06 7.71
N HIS A 110 8.24 -12.07 7.64
CA HIS A 110 7.47 -13.29 7.40
C HIS A 110 7.74 -13.90 6.02
N GLN A 111 7.90 -13.05 4.99
CA GLN A 111 8.23 -13.50 3.64
C GLN A 111 9.57 -14.25 3.56
N LEU A 112 10.54 -13.98 4.46
CA LEU A 112 11.80 -14.75 4.52
C LEU A 112 11.60 -16.26 4.79
N PHE A 113 10.44 -16.65 5.32
CA PHE A 113 10.09 -18.04 5.59
C PHE A 113 9.26 -18.68 4.47
N ILE A 114 9.04 -17.98 3.36
CA ILE A 114 8.21 -18.44 2.24
C ILE A 114 9.11 -18.79 1.07
N ASP A 115 8.86 -19.95 0.46
CA ASP A 115 9.64 -20.43 -0.67
C ASP A 115 9.62 -19.45 -1.85
N GLY A 116 10.82 -19.10 -2.32
CA GLY A 116 11.04 -18.22 -3.46
C GLY A 116 10.88 -16.72 -3.18
N ARG A 117 10.63 -16.32 -1.92
CA ARG A 117 10.60 -14.92 -1.51
C ARG A 117 11.94 -14.50 -0.91
N SER A 118 12.33 -13.26 -1.16
CA SER A 118 13.45 -12.59 -0.49
C SER A 118 12.92 -11.36 0.22
N GLY A 119 13.09 -11.28 1.53
CA GLY A 119 12.77 -10.07 2.27
C GLY A 119 13.71 -8.94 1.85
N GLU A 120 13.16 -7.87 1.28
CA GLU A 120 13.92 -6.72 0.81
C GLU A 120 13.64 -5.50 1.70
N VAL A 121 14.70 -4.89 2.25
CA VAL A 121 14.58 -3.59 2.94
C VAL A 121 13.96 -2.54 2.02
N ARG A 122 14.20 -2.64 0.71
CA ARG A 122 13.59 -1.78 -0.30
C ARG A 122 12.07 -1.88 -0.32
N ASP A 123 11.50 -3.07 -0.10
CA ASP A 123 10.06 -3.27 -0.13
C ASP A 123 9.41 -2.67 1.12
N VAL A 124 10.05 -2.80 2.30
CA VAL A 124 9.65 -2.05 3.51
C VAL A 124 9.62 -0.54 3.25
N LEU A 125 10.60 0.01 2.53
CA LEU A 125 10.65 1.45 2.22
C LEU A 125 9.53 1.89 1.28
N ILE A 126 9.23 1.09 0.25
CA ILE A 126 8.15 1.36 -0.71
C ILE A 126 6.80 1.31 0.00
N ASP A 127 6.58 0.32 0.85
CA ASP A 127 5.34 0.14 1.62
C ASP A 127 5.15 1.27 2.63
N SER A 128 6.23 1.63 3.32
CA SER A 128 6.25 2.80 4.21
C SER A 128 5.93 4.09 3.46
N ALA A 129 6.46 4.28 2.25
CA ALA A 129 6.15 5.44 1.41
C ALA A 129 4.67 5.46 0.98
N GLY A 130 4.09 4.30 0.65
CA GLY A 130 2.67 4.13 0.37
C GLY A 130 1.82 4.58 1.55
N ALA A 131 2.11 4.06 2.74
CA ALA A 131 1.41 4.43 3.96
C ALA A 131 1.52 5.93 4.27
N ALA A 132 2.71 6.53 4.14
CA ALA A 132 2.90 7.96 4.28
C ALA A 132 2.05 8.76 3.29
N ALA A 133 2.01 8.37 2.03
CA ALA A 133 1.20 9.02 1.00
C ALA A 133 -0.30 8.97 1.34
N GLY A 134 -0.79 7.84 1.84
CA GLY A 134 -2.18 7.69 2.29
C GLY A 134 -2.52 8.64 3.45
N ILE A 135 -1.64 8.70 4.47
CA ILE A 135 -1.82 9.57 5.64
C ILE A 135 -1.79 11.06 5.22
N ILE A 136 -0.84 11.46 4.37
CA ILE A 136 -0.74 12.83 3.83
C ILE A 136 -1.98 13.16 3.01
N GLY A 137 -2.48 12.22 2.20
CA GLY A 137 -3.72 12.37 1.45
C GLY A 137 -4.91 12.73 2.35
N CYS A 138 -5.07 12.02 3.47
CA CYS A 138 -6.08 12.37 4.47
C CYS A 138 -5.90 13.78 5.03
N TRP A 139 -4.65 14.19 5.31
CA TRP A 139 -4.37 15.52 5.81
C TRP A 139 -4.73 16.62 4.81
N VAL A 140 -4.40 16.43 3.53
CA VAL A 140 -4.76 17.37 2.45
C VAL A 140 -6.28 17.48 2.33
N VAL A 141 -7.00 16.36 2.37
CA VAL A 141 -8.47 16.35 2.33
C VAL A 141 -9.06 17.11 3.52
N ASP A 142 -8.58 16.85 4.74
CA ASP A 142 -9.00 17.58 5.95
C ASP A 142 -8.77 19.09 5.81
N LEU A 143 -7.63 19.52 5.27
CA LEU A 143 -7.33 20.94 5.03
C LEU A 143 -8.28 21.57 4.01
N LEU A 144 -8.63 20.85 2.94
CA LEU A 144 -9.56 21.33 1.92
C LEU A 144 -10.97 21.50 2.48
N ILE A 145 -11.44 20.57 3.31
CA ILE A 145 -12.75 20.64 3.97
C ILE A 145 -12.79 21.84 4.93
N GLN A 146 -11.77 22.01 5.80
CA GLN A 146 -11.70 23.14 6.74
C GLN A 146 -11.54 24.51 6.06
N ARG A 147 -11.01 24.56 4.83
CA ARG A 147 -10.95 25.79 4.03
C ARG A 147 -12.32 26.17 3.47
N LYS A 148 -13.16 25.19 3.13
CA LYS A 148 -14.52 25.41 2.64
C LYS A 148 -15.42 25.93 3.76
N GLU A 149 -15.41 25.28 4.92
CA GLU A 149 -16.22 25.67 6.09
C GLU A 149 -15.88 27.06 6.67
N ARG A 150 -14.70 27.62 6.37
CA ARG A 150 -14.32 28.98 6.79
C ARG A 150 -14.73 30.08 5.81
N LYS A 151 -15.16 29.72 4.60
CA LYS A 151 -15.60 30.66 3.56
C LYS A 151 -17.12 30.82 3.50
N ASP A 152 -17.86 29.88 4.07
CA ASP A 152 -19.31 29.92 4.26
C ASP A 152 -19.66 30.57 5.61
#